data_AF-A0AA88XN65-F1
#
_entry.id   AF-A0AA88XN65-F1
#
_cell.length_a   1.000
_cell.length_b   1.000
_cell.length_c   1.000
_cell.angle_alpha   90.00
_cell.angle_beta   90.00
_cell.angle_gamma   90.00
#
_symmetry.space_group_name_H-M   'P 1'
#
loop_
_entity.id
_entity.type
_entity.pdbx_description
1 polymer ?
#
loop_
_entity_poly.entity_id
_entity_poly.type
_entity_poly.pdbx_seq_one_letter_code
_entity_poly.pdbx_strand_id
1 'polypeptide(L)'
;MKILFYSIDEIKEGRLVGEDDYGNKYYENNYYFFSSNRWVRYNPNVNMEYDGSQVPPEWHRWLHYITDEPPSTHPPELKKWMQPHKPNMSGTDKKYVPYSTTKPKVDVWQPSQGK
;
A
#
# COMPACT_ATOMS: atom_id res chain seq x y z
N MET A 1 -23.27 -3.23 17.18
CA MET A 1 -23.26 -3.08 15.70
C MET A 1 -23.19 -1.59 15.39
N LYS A 2 -21.99 -1.01 15.47
CA LYS A 2 -21.79 0.44 15.38
C LYS A 2 -20.66 0.67 14.37
N ILE A 3 -20.97 1.46 13.34
CA ILE A 3 -20.06 2.07 12.36
C ILE A 3 -19.40 1.07 11.39
N LEU A 4 -20.07 0.78 10.27
CA LEU A 4 -19.49 0.04 9.13
C LEU A 4 -19.88 0.59 7.75
N PHE A 5 -20.89 1.46 7.66
CA PHE A 5 -21.51 1.81 6.37
C PHE A 5 -20.74 2.86 5.55
N TYR A 6 -19.93 3.70 6.18
CA TYR A 6 -19.38 4.89 5.51
C TYR A 6 -18.12 4.65 4.66
N SER A 7 -17.51 3.46 4.72
CA SER A 7 -16.20 3.24 4.06
C SER A 7 -16.27 2.55 2.70
N ILE A 8 -17.36 1.85 2.38
CA ILE A 8 -17.47 1.03 1.16
C ILE A 8 -18.69 1.45 0.31
N ASP A 9 -19.48 2.43 0.77
CA ASP A 9 -20.71 2.97 0.15
C ASP A 9 -21.81 1.94 -0.21
N GLU A 10 -21.52 0.65 -0.06
CA GLU A 10 -22.38 -0.50 -0.37
C GLU A 10 -22.36 -1.48 0.81
N ILE A 11 -23.50 -2.15 1.02
CA ILE A 11 -23.62 -3.23 2.00
C ILE A 11 -23.23 -4.54 1.29
N LYS A 12 -21.99 -4.98 1.52
CA LYS A 12 -21.51 -6.28 1.03
C LYS A 12 -21.34 -7.26 2.18
N GLU A 13 -21.76 -8.49 1.96
CA GLU A 13 -21.46 -9.62 2.84
C GLU A 13 -20.44 -10.54 2.18
N GLY A 14 -19.46 -11.01 2.94
CA GLY A 14 -18.44 -11.91 2.41
C GLY A 14 -17.64 -12.61 3.48
N ARG A 15 -16.94 -13.66 3.06
CA ARG A 15 -16.04 -14.42 3.92
C ARG A 15 -14.76 -13.62 4.13
N LEU A 16 -14.32 -13.51 5.39
CA LEU A 16 -13.00 -12.96 5.72
C LEU A 16 -11.91 -13.92 5.23
N VAL A 17 -11.09 -13.48 4.29
CA VAL A 17 -9.99 -14.24 3.69
C VAL A 17 -8.69 -14.05 4.47
N GLY A 18 -8.49 -12.85 5.03
CA GLY A 18 -7.38 -12.56 5.92
C GLY A 18 -7.29 -11.08 6.29
N GLU A 19 -6.25 -10.76 7.05
CA GLU A 19 -5.90 -9.43 7.52
C GLU A 19 -4.41 -9.21 7.27
N ASP A 20 -4.03 -7.99 6.87
CA ASP A 20 -2.62 -7.63 6.71
C ASP A 20 -2.02 -7.02 8.00
N ASP A 21 -0.71 -6.82 7.98
CA ASP A 21 0.05 -6.23 9.10
C ASP A 21 -0.39 -4.81 9.46
N TYR A 22 -1.08 -4.13 8.53
CA TYR A 22 -1.59 -2.77 8.70
C TYR A 22 -3.05 -2.75 9.19
N GLY A 23 -3.68 -3.91 9.39
CA GLY A 23 -5.05 -4.07 9.87
C GLY A 23 -6.13 -3.89 8.80
N ASN A 24 -5.78 -3.91 7.51
CA ASN A 24 -6.76 -3.98 6.44
C ASN A 24 -7.27 -5.43 6.34
N LYS A 25 -8.58 -5.59 6.18
CA LYS A 25 -9.26 -6.89 6.13
C LYS A 25 -9.75 -7.15 4.72
N TYR A 26 -9.51 -8.36 4.22
CA TYR A 26 -9.81 -8.75 2.85
C TYR A 26 -10.95 -9.76 2.84
N TYR A 27 -11.91 -9.53 1.95
CA TYR A 27 -13.14 -10.31 1.87
C TYR A 27 -13.38 -10.84 0.47
N GLU A 28 -14.01 -12.01 0.39
CA GLU A 28 -14.42 -12.62 -0.86
C GLU A 28 -15.86 -13.15 -0.76
N ASN A 29 -16.63 -12.95 -1.85
CA ASN A 29 -17.92 -13.57 -2.05
C ASN A 29 -18.19 -13.80 -3.55
N ASN A 30 -18.08 -15.07 -3.97
CA ASN A 30 -18.26 -15.51 -5.36
C ASN A 30 -19.73 -15.49 -5.85
N TYR A 31 -20.70 -15.13 -5.00
CA TYR A 31 -22.06 -14.83 -5.45
C TYR A 31 -22.14 -13.49 -6.20
N TYR A 32 -21.23 -12.56 -5.91
CA TYR A 32 -21.15 -11.29 -6.64
C TYR A 32 -20.46 -11.47 -7.99
N PHE A 33 -20.74 -10.53 -8.91
CA PHE A 33 -20.11 -10.49 -10.22
C PHE A 33 -18.58 -10.41 -10.12
N PHE A 34 -17.91 -11.07 -11.07
CA PHE A 34 -16.45 -11.04 -11.21
C PHE A 34 -15.94 -9.59 -11.27
N SER A 35 -14.88 -9.27 -10.51
CA SER A 35 -14.39 -7.91 -10.19
C SER A 35 -14.94 -7.35 -8.88
N SER A 36 -16.24 -7.54 -8.59
CA SER A 36 -16.87 -7.06 -7.35
C SER A 36 -16.87 -8.08 -6.21
N ASN A 37 -16.46 -9.32 -6.49
CA ASN A 37 -16.45 -10.43 -5.54
C ASN A 37 -15.30 -10.36 -4.53
N ARG A 38 -14.21 -9.63 -4.80
CA ARG A 38 -13.12 -9.38 -3.85
C ARG A 38 -13.09 -7.90 -3.48
N TRP A 39 -12.95 -7.59 -2.18
CA TRP A 39 -12.78 -6.22 -1.72
C TRP A 39 -11.93 -6.15 -0.46
N VAL A 40 -11.37 -4.97 -0.25
CA VAL A 40 -10.62 -4.62 0.95
C VAL A 40 -11.47 -3.70 1.83
N ARG A 41 -11.34 -3.89 3.13
CA ARG A 41 -11.80 -2.94 4.13
C ARG A 41 -10.60 -2.42 4.88
N TYR A 42 -10.30 -1.14 4.70
CA TYR A 42 -9.17 -0.49 5.32
C TYR A 42 -9.27 -0.46 6.84
N ASN A 43 -8.12 -0.34 7.50
CA ASN A 43 -8.04 -0.24 8.95
C ASN A 43 -8.92 0.93 9.46
N PRO A 44 -9.81 0.70 10.45
CA PRO A 44 -10.63 1.74 11.06
C PRO A 44 -9.87 2.98 11.53
N ASN A 45 -8.59 2.84 11.88
CA ASN A 45 -7.73 3.95 12.30
C ASN A 45 -7.50 5.00 11.19
N VAL A 46 -7.61 4.60 9.93
CA VAL A 46 -7.47 5.49 8.77
C VAL A 46 -8.78 6.25 8.48
N ASN A 47 -9.91 5.74 8.97
CA ASN A 47 -11.23 6.34 8.83
C ASN A 47 -11.57 6.73 7.37
N MET A 48 -11.72 8.01 7.04
CA MET A 48 -12.08 8.52 5.71
C MET A 48 -10.86 8.83 4.83
N GLU A 49 -9.63 8.76 5.37
CA GLU A 49 -8.39 9.05 4.64
C GLU A 49 -7.79 7.77 4.01
N TYR A 50 -8.65 6.82 3.64
CA TYR A 50 -8.19 5.58 3.02
C TYR A 50 -7.75 5.82 1.59
N ASP A 51 -6.74 5.07 1.15
CA ASP A 51 -6.19 5.18 -0.20
C ASP A 51 -5.84 3.80 -0.75
N GLY A 52 -5.99 3.62 -2.06
CA GLY A 52 -5.66 2.37 -2.76
C GLY A 52 -4.21 1.93 -2.56
N SER A 53 -3.29 2.89 -2.38
CA SER A 53 -1.89 2.60 -2.13
C SER A 53 -1.58 1.99 -0.75
N GLN A 54 -2.56 1.95 0.16
CA GLN A 54 -2.38 1.35 1.50
C GLN A 54 -2.42 -0.17 1.47
N VAL A 55 -2.88 -0.78 0.38
CA VAL A 55 -2.84 -2.23 0.18
C VAL A 55 -1.38 -2.67 -0.07
N PRO A 56 -0.83 -3.58 0.74
CA PRO A 56 0.54 -4.04 0.57
C PRO A 56 0.67 -4.98 -0.66
N PRO A 57 1.88 -5.15 -1.20
CA PRO A 57 2.09 -5.83 -2.49
C PRO A 57 1.56 -7.27 -2.55
N GLU A 58 1.63 -7.99 -1.43
CA GLU A 58 1.16 -9.38 -1.34
C GLU A 58 -0.35 -9.50 -1.50
N TRP A 59 -1.11 -8.58 -0.89
CA TRP A 59 -2.56 -8.53 -1.00
C TRP A 59 -3.02 -7.88 -2.31
N HIS A 60 -2.23 -6.95 -2.85
CA HIS A 60 -2.49 -6.32 -4.15
C HIS A 60 -2.60 -7.36 -5.27
N ARG A 61 -1.75 -8.39 -5.28
CA ARG A 61 -1.81 -9.47 -6.29
C ARG A 61 -3.15 -10.21 -6.26
N TRP A 62 -3.63 -10.56 -5.07
CA TRP A 62 -4.88 -11.29 -4.90
C TRP A 62 -6.11 -10.42 -5.18
N LEU A 63 -6.10 -9.17 -4.70
CA LEU A 63 -7.19 -8.21 -4.88
C LEU A 63 -7.41 -7.87 -6.36
N HIS A 64 -6.33 -7.80 -7.15
CA HIS A 64 -6.37 -7.48 -8.59
C HIS A 64 -6.44 -8.72 -9.50
N TYR A 65 -6.83 -9.90 -8.98
CA TYR A 65 -6.98 -11.14 -9.76
C TYR A 65 -5.70 -11.56 -10.52
N ILE A 66 -4.51 -11.19 -10.03
CA ILE A 66 -3.23 -11.67 -10.58
C ILE A 66 -2.99 -13.12 -10.13
N THR A 67 -3.50 -13.47 -8.95
CA THR A 67 -3.44 -14.81 -8.37
C THR A 67 -4.76 -15.14 -7.68
N ASP A 68 -5.13 -16.41 -7.67
CA ASP A 68 -6.26 -16.92 -6.88
C ASP A 68 -5.86 -17.26 -5.45
N GLU A 69 -4.56 -17.45 -5.21
CA GLU A 69 -4.01 -17.81 -3.91
C GLU A 69 -3.80 -16.54 -3.06
N PRO A 70 -4.50 -16.38 -1.92
CA PRO A 70 -4.28 -15.26 -1.02
C PRO A 70 -2.98 -15.44 -0.23
N PRO A 71 -2.34 -14.33 0.19
CA PRO A 71 -1.11 -14.40 0.99
C PRO A 71 -1.31 -15.03 2.37
N SER A 72 -2.56 -15.16 2.85
CA SER A 72 -2.89 -15.88 4.08
C SER A 72 -2.63 -17.39 3.99
N THR A 73 -2.75 -17.98 2.80
CA THR A 73 -2.44 -19.40 2.56
C THR A 73 -1.09 -19.61 1.87
N HIS A 74 -0.72 -18.68 0.99
CA HIS A 74 0.53 -18.73 0.21
C HIS A 74 1.34 -17.45 0.42
N PRO A 75 2.01 -17.30 1.57
CA PRO A 75 2.77 -16.10 1.89
C PRO A 75 3.96 -15.93 0.92
N PRO A 76 4.31 -14.69 0.55
CA PRO A 76 5.44 -14.43 -0.33
C PRO A 76 6.79 -14.75 0.35
N GLU A 77 7.78 -15.16 -0.44
CA GLU A 77 9.14 -15.31 0.04
C GLU A 77 9.77 -13.96 0.40
N LEU A 78 10.11 -13.78 1.67
CA LEU A 78 10.77 -12.57 2.16
C LEU A 78 12.26 -12.60 1.79
N LYS A 79 12.70 -11.58 1.03
CA LYS A 79 14.11 -11.38 0.66
C LYS A 79 14.73 -10.29 1.52
N LYS A 80 16.03 -10.42 1.82
CA LYS A 80 16.77 -9.50 2.72
C LYS A 80 16.73 -8.02 2.31
N TRP A 81 16.53 -7.74 1.03
CA TRP A 81 16.48 -6.38 0.48
C TRP A 81 15.06 -5.79 0.43
N MET A 82 14.02 -6.58 0.72
CA MET A 82 12.65 -6.11 0.73
C MET A 82 12.42 -5.16 1.90
N GLN A 83 11.84 -4.01 1.60
CA GLN A 83 11.45 -3.02 2.60
C GLN A 83 9.98 -3.24 2.99
N PRO A 84 9.60 -2.85 4.23
CA PRO A 84 8.19 -2.83 4.61
C PRO A 84 7.39 -1.89 3.70
N HIS A 85 6.13 -2.23 3.48
CA HIS A 85 5.24 -1.45 2.62
C HIS A 85 5.11 0.00 3.13
N LYS A 86 5.09 0.93 2.18
CA LYS A 86 4.88 2.36 2.42
C LYS A 86 3.82 2.85 1.44
N PRO A 87 2.71 3.41 1.93
CA PRO A 87 1.70 3.98 1.06
C PRO A 87 2.25 5.22 0.32
N ASN A 88 1.48 5.70 -0.64
CA ASN A 88 1.83 6.87 -1.42
C ASN A 88 1.93 8.12 -0.53
N MET A 89 3.09 8.77 -0.55
CA MET A 89 3.37 9.99 0.22
C MET A 89 3.27 11.26 -0.63
N SER A 90 2.78 11.17 -1.87
CA SER A 90 2.57 12.32 -2.74
C SER A 90 1.69 13.37 -2.07
N GLY A 91 2.01 14.66 -2.26
CA GLY A 91 1.28 15.76 -1.63
C GLY A 91 1.59 15.99 -0.13
N THR A 92 2.35 15.10 0.52
CA THR A 92 2.80 15.27 1.91
C THR A 92 4.23 15.81 1.98
N ASP A 93 4.69 16.17 3.17
CA ASP A 93 6.09 16.55 3.44
C ASP A 93 7.08 15.38 3.22
N LYS A 94 6.59 14.14 3.19
CA LYS A 94 7.38 12.92 2.96
C LYS A 94 7.46 12.52 1.48
N LYS A 95 6.99 13.36 0.56
CA LYS A 95 7.05 13.11 -0.88
C LYS A 95 8.50 12.94 -1.35
N TYR A 96 8.67 12.14 -2.40
CA TYR A 96 9.97 12.03 -3.06
C TYR A 96 10.32 13.36 -3.75
N VAL A 97 11.51 13.88 -3.46
CA VAL A 97 12.07 15.06 -4.14
C VAL A 97 13.32 14.62 -4.89
N PRO A 98 13.35 14.72 -6.23
CA PRO A 98 14.50 14.31 -7.01
C PRO A 98 15.68 15.24 -6.74
N TYR A 99 16.88 14.67 -6.75
CA TYR A 99 18.14 15.40 -6.66
C TYR A 99 19.15 14.80 -7.63
N SER A 100 20.19 15.56 -7.97
CA SER A 100 21.30 15.02 -8.76
C SER A 100 22.06 14.00 -7.92
N THR A 101 22.07 12.75 -8.36
CA THR A 101 22.91 11.69 -7.77
C THR A 101 24.37 11.82 -8.18
N THR A 102 24.67 12.71 -9.14
CA THR A 102 26.03 12.96 -9.64
C THR A 102 26.66 14.15 -8.92
N LYS A 103 27.95 14.01 -8.61
CA LYS A 103 28.80 15.12 -8.16
C LYS A 103 29.07 16.08 -9.33
N PRO A 104 29.34 17.37 -9.06
CA PRO A 104 29.87 18.27 -10.07
C PRO A 104 31.08 17.65 -10.79
N LYS A 105 31.13 17.77 -12.11
CA LYS A 105 32.21 17.19 -12.92
C LYS A 105 33.47 18.06 -12.96
N VAL A 106 33.32 19.33 -12.59
CA VAL A 106 34.38 20.33 -12.63
C VAL A 106 34.53 20.89 -11.22
N ASP A 107 35.75 20.78 -10.68
CA ASP A 107 36.09 21.38 -9.39
C ASP A 107 36.41 22.85 -9.59
N VAL A 108 35.81 23.70 -8.74
CA VAL A 108 36.05 25.15 -8.76
C VAL A 108 37.27 25.46 -7.91
N TRP A 109 38.22 26.21 -8.45
CA TRP A 109 39.36 26.70 -7.70
C TRP A 109 38.90 27.62 -6.55
N GLN A 110 39.34 27.32 -5.32
CA GLN A 110 39.06 28.14 -4.14
C GLN A 110 40.32 28.95 -3.77
N PRO A 111 40.28 30.30 -3.87
CA PRO A 111 41.43 31.13 -3.51
C PRO A 111 41.73 31.05 -2.00
N SER A 112 43.01 31.00 -1.63
CA SER A 112 43.42 31.23 -0.24
C SER A 112 43.18 32.70 0.11
N GLN A 113 42.30 32.98 1.08
CA GLN A 113 42.25 34.32 1.67
C GLN A 113 43.54 34.54 2.46
N GLY A 114 44.34 35.51 2.02
CA GLY A 114 45.60 35.87 2.69
C GLY A 114 45.35 36.27 4.14
N LYS A 115 46.27 35.86 5.03
CA LYS A 115 46.31 36.31 6.43
C LYS A 115 46.62 37.79 6.53
#